data_AF-A0A947MH53-F1
#
_entry.id   AF-A0A947MH53-F1
#
_cell.length_a   1.000
_cell.length_b   1.000
_cell.length_c   1.000
_cell.angle_alpha   90.00
_cell.angle_beta   90.00
_cell.angle_gamma   90.00
#
_symmetry.space_group_name_H-M   'P 1'
#
loop_
_entity.id
_entity.type
_entity.pdbx_description
1 polymer ?
#
loop_
_entity_poly.entity_id
_entity_poly.type
_entity_poly.pdbx_seq_one_letter_code
_entity_poly.pdbx_strand_id
1 'polypeptide(L)'
;MVSVNALASQIIRNYDTNRDGVIQLRGNKPETERLQRDFMPGQQYDTITLTRFNQDKLFAKADANNDGQVTRDELLGVIKLFDTNNDGELKNSGPFWNRKGEEKNYQKAYGEQGEIIDQHLIHHPPQPPLPHYPTHPNYPGSHPGHPHYPRAIGGSVGVMIA
;
A
#
# COMPACT_ATOMS: atom_id res chain seq x y z
N MET A 1 2.78 -11.15 6.25
CA MET A 1 4.07 -11.69 5.80
C MET A 1 4.28 -11.22 4.37
N VAL A 2 5.51 -11.01 3.97
CA VAL A 2 5.85 -10.59 2.60
C VAL A 2 6.80 -11.62 2.03
N SER A 3 6.46 -12.23 0.89
CA SER A 3 7.39 -13.14 0.22
C SER A 3 8.65 -12.40 -0.21
N VAL A 4 9.81 -12.99 0.07
CA VAL A 4 11.13 -12.48 -0.35
C VAL A 4 11.15 -12.23 -1.87
N ASN A 5 10.58 -13.16 -2.63
CA ASN A 5 10.52 -13.08 -4.08
C ASN A 5 9.60 -11.96 -4.58
N ALA A 6 8.45 -11.79 -3.92
CA ALA A 6 7.51 -10.72 -4.23
C ALA A 6 8.09 -9.34 -3.91
N LEU A 7 8.83 -9.23 -2.80
CA LEU A 7 9.50 -7.99 -2.39
C LEU A 7 10.59 -7.58 -3.38
N ALA A 8 11.47 -8.50 -3.77
CA ALA A 8 12.49 -8.22 -4.79
C ALA A 8 11.87 -7.75 -6.11
N SER A 9 10.83 -8.47 -6.58
CA SER A 9 10.11 -8.08 -7.79
C SER A 9 9.38 -6.74 -7.65
N GLN A 10 8.86 -6.39 -6.47
CA GLN A 10 8.26 -5.09 -6.23
C GLN A 10 9.30 -3.97 -6.28
N ILE A 11 10.48 -4.18 -5.70
CA ILE A 11 11.57 -3.20 -5.72
C ILE A 11 12.00 -2.94 -7.17
N ILE A 12 12.28 -3.99 -7.95
CA ILE A 12 12.60 -3.83 -9.38
C ILE A 12 11.50 -3.05 -10.09
N ARG A 13 10.23 -3.48 -9.98
CA ARG A 13 9.12 -2.78 -10.65
C ARG A 13 9.00 -1.29 -10.32
N ASN A 14 9.43 -0.89 -9.12
CA ASN A 14 9.33 0.49 -8.66
C ASN A 14 10.49 1.37 -9.11
N TYR A 15 11.62 0.78 -9.46
CA TYR A 15 12.88 1.48 -9.70
C TYR A 15 13.43 1.26 -11.12
N ASP A 16 13.37 0.03 -11.64
CA ASP A 16 13.67 -0.31 -13.04
C ASP A 16 12.70 0.41 -13.98
N THR A 17 13.13 1.58 -14.42
CA THR A 17 12.32 2.54 -15.18
C THR A 17 12.34 2.18 -16.66
N ASN A 18 13.47 1.62 -17.12
CA ASN A 18 13.67 1.24 -18.51
C ASN A 18 13.14 -0.19 -18.81
N ARG A 19 12.85 -1.00 -17.79
CA ARG A 19 12.31 -2.37 -17.81
C ARG A 19 13.26 -3.42 -18.37
N ASP A 20 14.56 -3.28 -18.14
CA ASP A 20 15.58 -4.25 -18.54
C ASP A 20 15.81 -5.36 -17.50
N GLY A 21 15.15 -5.27 -16.34
CA GLY A 21 15.24 -6.25 -15.26
C GLY A 21 16.43 -6.05 -14.33
N VAL A 22 17.21 -4.99 -14.53
CA VAL A 22 18.26 -4.54 -13.61
C VAL A 22 17.95 -3.13 -13.11
N ILE A 23 18.54 -2.75 -11.98
CA ILE A 23 18.45 -1.37 -11.48
C ILE A 23 19.80 -0.72 -11.72
N GLN A 24 19.83 0.27 -12.61
CA GLN A 24 21.04 1.00 -12.92
C GLN A 24 21.40 1.98 -11.79
N LEU A 25 22.51 1.80 -11.08
CA LEU A 25 22.89 2.68 -9.96
C LEU A 25 23.71 3.91 -10.39
N ARG A 26 24.35 3.85 -11.55
CA ARG A 26 25.28 4.90 -12.04
C ARG A 26 25.07 5.19 -13.52
N GLY A 27 25.53 6.33 -14.00
CA GLY A 27 25.46 6.73 -15.40
C GLY A 27 24.51 7.91 -15.63
N ASN A 28 24.04 8.08 -16.87
CA ASN A 28 23.26 9.25 -17.26
C ASN A 28 21.83 9.28 -16.68
N LYS A 29 21.28 8.11 -16.33
CA LYS A 29 19.93 7.95 -15.78
C LYS A 29 19.94 6.86 -14.70
N PRO A 30 20.43 7.16 -13.49
CA PRO A 30 20.34 6.21 -12.39
C PRO A 30 18.86 5.97 -12.03
N GLU A 31 18.58 4.73 -11.64
CA GLU A 31 17.27 4.19 -11.28
C GLU A 31 17.18 3.98 -9.76
N THR A 32 17.85 4.84 -8.98
CA THR A 32 17.92 4.72 -7.52
C THR A 32 16.85 5.52 -6.79
N GLU A 33 16.12 6.36 -7.53
CA GLU A 33 15.08 7.25 -7.00
C GLU A 33 13.78 7.10 -7.78
N ARG A 34 12.65 7.20 -7.08
CA ARG A 34 11.32 7.34 -7.69
C ARG A 34 10.58 8.52 -7.10
N LEU A 35 9.75 9.18 -7.90
CA LEU A 35 8.85 10.23 -7.44
C LEU A 35 7.43 9.69 -7.36
N GLN A 36 6.77 9.95 -6.23
CA GLN A 36 5.36 9.65 -6.02
C GLN A 36 4.60 10.94 -5.78
N ARG A 37 3.49 11.10 -6.50
CA ARG A 37 2.57 12.22 -6.30
C ARG A 37 1.31 11.69 -5.63
N ASP A 38 1.05 12.17 -4.41
CA ASP A 38 -0.12 11.80 -3.64
C ASP A 38 -1.11 12.98 -3.59
N PHE A 39 -2.40 12.67 -3.73
CA PHE A 39 -3.49 13.63 -3.60
C PHE A 39 -4.32 13.25 -2.38
N MET A 40 -4.40 14.17 -1.41
CA MET A 40 -5.14 14.03 -0.17
C MET A 40 -6.31 15.01 -0.19
N PRO A 41 -7.54 14.54 -0.41
CA PRO A 41 -8.70 15.42 -0.37
C PRO A 41 -9.03 15.84 1.06
N GLY A 42 -9.41 17.10 1.24
CA GLY A 42 -9.78 17.64 2.55
C GLY A 42 -11.11 18.38 2.52
N GLN A 43 -11.57 18.85 3.68
CA GLN A 43 -12.79 19.67 3.75
C GLN A 43 -12.53 21.09 3.23
N GLN A 44 -11.43 21.71 3.64
CA GLN A 44 -11.09 23.10 3.31
C GLN A 44 -10.02 23.21 2.21
N TYR A 45 -9.11 22.25 2.16
CA TYR A 45 -7.99 22.20 1.22
C TYR A 45 -7.80 20.79 0.69
N ASP A 46 -7.54 20.67 -0.61
CA ASP A 46 -6.92 19.48 -1.17
C ASP A 46 -5.40 19.66 -1.08
N THR A 47 -4.69 18.60 -0.73
CA THR A 47 -3.22 18.63 -0.65
C THR A 47 -2.63 17.72 -1.71
N ILE A 48 -1.70 18.26 -2.50
CA ILE A 48 -0.86 17.50 -3.41
C ILE A 48 0.53 17.42 -2.79
N THR A 49 1.02 16.21 -2.54
CA THR A 49 2.36 15.96 -1.99
C THR A 49 3.21 15.26 -3.04
N LEU A 50 4.41 15.78 -3.29
CA LEU A 50 5.43 15.10 -4.08
C LEU A 50 6.48 14.52 -3.14
N THR A 51 6.55 13.20 -3.07
CA THR A 51 7.51 12.47 -2.25
C THR A 51 8.55 11.80 -3.14
N ARG A 52 9.83 12.06 -2.84
CA ARG A 52 10.96 11.32 -3.42
C ARG A 52 11.25 10.12 -2.55
N PHE A 53 11.34 8.94 -3.16
CA PHE A 53 11.69 7.69 -2.50
C PHE A 53 13.03 7.15 -3.00
N ASN A 54 13.89 6.67 -2.10
CA ASN A 54 15.16 6.03 -2.43
C ASN A 54 15.40 4.73 -1.62
N GLN A 55 16.28 3.87 -2.15
CA GLN A 55 16.73 2.63 -1.52
C GLN A 55 18.26 2.48 -1.57
N ASP A 56 19.00 3.58 -1.50
CA ASP A 56 20.46 3.61 -1.70
C ASP A 56 21.21 2.59 -0.82
N LYS A 57 20.80 2.44 0.44
CA LYS A 57 21.41 1.46 1.36
C LYS A 57 21.21 0.01 0.91
N LEU A 58 20.04 -0.31 0.36
CA LEU A 58 19.78 -1.64 -0.16
C LEU A 58 20.61 -1.88 -1.42
N PHE A 59 20.57 -0.94 -2.36
CA PHE A 59 21.25 -1.08 -3.64
C PHE A 59 22.77 -1.17 -3.48
N ALA A 60 23.36 -0.31 -2.64
CA ALA A 60 24.78 -0.37 -2.31
C ALA A 60 25.17 -1.70 -1.63
N LYS A 61 24.23 -2.36 -0.95
CA LYS A 61 24.48 -3.69 -0.36
C LYS A 61 24.27 -4.82 -1.37
N ALA A 62 23.35 -4.65 -2.31
CA ALA A 62 22.96 -5.64 -3.30
C ALA A 62 23.96 -5.73 -4.45
N ASP A 63 24.57 -4.62 -4.87
CA ASP A 63 25.64 -4.54 -5.87
C ASP A 63 26.92 -5.25 -5.37
N ALA A 64 26.88 -6.58 -5.36
CA ALA A 64 27.89 -7.43 -4.75
C ALA A 64 29.16 -7.47 -5.61
N ASN A 65 29.00 -7.38 -6.93
CA ASN A 65 30.09 -7.36 -7.89
C ASN A 65 30.62 -5.92 -8.16
N ASN A 66 29.98 -4.88 -7.63
CA ASN A 66 30.33 -3.47 -7.77
C ASN A 66 30.35 -2.99 -9.23
N ASP A 67 29.48 -3.56 -10.07
CA ASP A 67 29.37 -3.17 -11.48
C ASP A 67 28.46 -1.95 -11.69
N GLY A 68 27.82 -1.46 -10.61
CA GLY A 68 26.92 -0.31 -10.65
C GLY A 68 25.55 -0.62 -11.23
N GLN A 69 25.20 -1.90 -11.35
CA GLN A 69 23.86 -2.40 -11.62
C GLN A 69 23.46 -3.33 -10.47
N VAL A 70 22.16 -3.47 -10.26
CA VAL A 70 21.64 -4.43 -9.29
C VAL A 70 20.69 -5.36 -10.01
N THR A 71 21.08 -6.62 -10.07
CA THR A 71 20.24 -7.68 -10.63
C THR A 71 19.22 -8.17 -9.62
N ARG A 72 18.21 -8.89 -10.12
CA ARG A 72 17.22 -9.55 -9.27
C ARG A 72 17.82 -10.54 -8.29
N ASP A 73 18.79 -11.33 -8.73
CA ASP A 73 19.40 -12.36 -7.89
C ASP A 73 20.24 -11.75 -6.77
N GLU A 74 20.89 -10.63 -7.04
CA GLU A 74 21.59 -9.82 -6.05
C GLU A 74 20.66 -9.23 -4.99
N LEU A 75 19.52 -8.66 -5.40
CA LEU A 75 18.48 -8.20 -4.46
C LEU A 75 17.97 -9.35 -3.59
N LEU A 76 17.66 -10.50 -4.20
CA LEU A 76 17.22 -11.68 -3.48
C LEU A 76 18.26 -12.14 -2.46
N GLY A 77 19.54 -12.11 -2.83
CA GLY A 77 20.65 -12.44 -1.94
C GLY A 77 20.63 -11.61 -0.67
N VAL A 78 20.44 -10.30 -0.78
CA VAL A 78 20.38 -9.40 0.39
C VAL A 78 19.12 -9.58 1.22
N ILE A 79 17.95 -9.71 0.57
CA ILE A 79 16.67 -9.85 1.28
C ILE A 79 16.62 -11.18 2.05
N LYS A 80 17.17 -12.26 1.47
CA LYS A 80 17.27 -13.58 2.12
C LYS A 80 18.08 -13.56 3.41
N LEU A 81 18.97 -12.59 3.62
CA LEU A 81 19.70 -12.45 4.89
C LEU A 81 18.77 -12.19 6.09
N PHE A 82 17.55 -11.71 5.83
CA PHE A 82 16.55 -11.45 6.87
C PHE A 82 15.57 -12.61 7.07
N ASP A 83 15.43 -13.49 6.08
CA ASP A 83 14.65 -14.73 6.18
C ASP A 83 15.45 -15.74 7.01
N THR A 84 15.30 -15.64 8.33
CA THR A 84 16.14 -16.39 9.29
C THR A 84 15.72 -17.86 9.34
N ASN A 85 14.46 -18.13 9.04
CA ASN A 85 13.87 -19.45 9.09
C ASN A 85 13.92 -20.18 7.71
N ASN A 86 14.32 -19.47 6.64
CA ASN A 86 14.43 -19.93 5.25
C ASN A 86 13.10 -20.46 4.67
N ASP A 87 11.97 -19.87 5.07
CA ASP A 87 10.64 -20.23 4.54
C ASP A 87 10.24 -19.41 3.30
N GLY A 88 11.11 -18.50 2.86
CA GLY A 88 10.88 -17.63 1.71
C GLY A 88 9.98 -16.43 2.01
N GLU A 89 9.66 -16.18 3.28
CA GLU A 89 8.80 -15.09 3.73
C GLU A 89 9.46 -14.26 4.84
N LEU A 90 9.20 -12.95 4.81
CA LEU A 90 9.52 -12.06 5.90
C LEU A 90 8.28 -11.87 6.78
N LYS A 91 8.35 -12.35 8.02
CA LYS A 91 7.26 -12.18 8.99
C LYS A 91 7.36 -10.84 9.72
N ASN A 92 6.21 -10.23 10.00
CA ASN A 92 6.13 -8.96 10.73
C ASN A 92 6.25 -9.13 12.26
N SER A 93 5.87 -10.31 12.77
CA SER A 93 5.94 -10.69 14.17
C SER A 93 6.97 -11.79 14.41
N GLY A 94 7.76 -11.65 15.47
CA GLY A 94 8.54 -12.75 16.02
C GLY A 94 7.68 -13.73 16.83
N PRO A 95 8.21 -14.92 17.17
CA PRO A 95 7.47 -15.94 17.93
C PRO A 95 7.12 -15.53 19.37
N PHE A 96 7.65 -14.41 19.87
CA PHE A 96 7.35 -13.86 21.20
C PHE A 96 7.32 -12.31 21.15
N TRP A 97 6.64 -11.69 22.12
CA TRP A 97 6.40 -10.23 22.21
C TRP A 97 7.66 -9.35 22.21
N ASN A 98 8.83 -9.92 22.42
CA ASN A 98 10.12 -9.21 22.46
C ASN A 98 10.95 -9.29 21.16
N ARG A 99 10.56 -10.09 20.15
CA ARG A 99 11.29 -10.20 18.88
C ARG A 99 10.61 -9.38 17.79
N LYS A 100 11.35 -8.42 17.22
CA LYS A 100 10.96 -7.76 15.96
C LYS A 100 10.98 -8.81 14.84
N GLY A 101 9.93 -8.86 14.03
CA GLY A 101 9.85 -9.77 12.89
C GLY A 101 10.92 -9.47 11.83
N GLU A 102 11.20 -10.46 11.00
CA GLU A 102 12.14 -10.42 9.87
C GLU A 102 11.88 -9.21 8.96
N GLU A 103 10.60 -8.95 8.66
CA GLU A 103 10.17 -7.81 7.86
C GLU A 103 10.52 -6.46 8.52
N LYS A 104 10.31 -6.34 9.83
CA LYS A 104 10.66 -5.13 10.58
C LYS A 104 12.18 -4.92 10.64
N ASN A 105 12.95 -6.00 10.73
CA ASN A 105 14.41 -5.92 10.72
C ASN A 105 14.91 -5.46 9.34
N TYR A 106 14.35 -6.01 8.26
CA TYR A 106 14.60 -5.57 6.90
C TYR A 106 14.25 -4.08 6.73
N GLN A 107 13.03 -3.66 7.07
CA GLN A 107 12.60 -2.26 6.96
C GLN A 107 13.47 -1.31 7.79
N LYS A 108 13.93 -1.73 8.96
CA LYS A 108 14.84 -0.92 9.77
C LYS A 108 16.21 -0.74 9.12
N ALA A 109 16.73 -1.77 8.45
CA ALA A 109 18.06 -1.76 7.84
C ALA A 109 18.05 -1.10 6.46
N TYR A 110 17.05 -1.44 5.64
CA TYR A 110 16.98 -1.20 4.20
C TYR A 110 15.61 -0.70 3.74
N GLY A 111 14.76 -0.23 4.67
CA GLY A 111 13.47 0.35 4.32
C GLY A 111 13.63 1.54 3.37
N GLU A 112 12.67 1.66 2.46
CA GLU A 112 12.58 2.78 1.52
C GLU A 112 12.48 4.10 2.29
N GLN A 113 13.31 5.07 1.93
CA GLN A 113 13.32 6.38 2.57
C GLN A 113 12.54 7.37 1.70
N GLY A 114 11.49 7.97 2.25
CA GLY A 114 10.68 8.98 1.59
C GLY A 114 10.97 10.38 2.12
N GLU A 115 11.19 11.35 1.23
CA GLU A 115 11.34 12.77 1.52
C GLU A 115 10.27 13.57 0.78
N ILE A 116 9.50 14.40 1.49
CA ILE A 116 8.56 15.33 0.86
C ILE A 116 9.38 16.47 0.26
N ILE A 117 9.37 16.57 -1.06
CA ILE A 117 10.12 17.59 -1.80
C ILE A 117 9.24 18.76 -2.24
N ASP A 118 7.93 18.56 -2.35
CA ASP A 118 6.97 19.61 -2.64
C ASP A 118 5.62 19.29 -2.01
N GLN A 119 4.92 20.32 -1.53
CA GLN A 119 3.56 20.21 -1.02
C GLN A 119 2.77 21.44 -1.45
N HIS A 120 1.64 21.20 -2.13
CA HIS A 120 0.78 22.25 -2.64
C HIS A 120 -0.64 22.12 -2.06
N LEU A 121 -1.17 23.22 -1.51
CA LEU A 121 -2.54 23.29 -1.02
C LEU A 121 -3.44 23.96 -2.06
N ILE A 122 -4.53 23.30 -2.42
CA ILE A 122 -5.56 23.80 -3.31
C ILE A 122 -6.77 24.18 -2.46
N HIS A 123 -7.14 25.45 -2.46
CA HIS A 123 -8.33 25.93 -1.77
C HIS A 123 -9.60 25.47 -2.51
N HIS A 124 -10.58 24.94 -1.79
CA HIS A 124 -11.92 24.77 -2.35
C HIS A 124 -12.66 26.10 -2.36
N PRO A 125 -13.49 26.37 -3.39
CA PRO A 125 -14.58 27.31 -3.19
C PRO A 125 -15.47 26.78 -2.06
N PRO A 126 -16.04 27.65 -1.21
CA PRO A 126 -16.91 27.22 -0.11
C PRO A 126 -18.01 26.30 -0.65
N GLN A 127 -18.14 25.11 -0.07
CA GLN A 127 -19.21 24.20 -0.44
C GLN A 127 -20.55 24.89 -0.13
N PRO A 128 -21.49 24.92 -1.08
CA PRO A 128 -22.83 25.42 -0.77
C PRO A 128 -23.42 24.58 0.36
N PRO A 129 -24.24 25.17 1.24
CA PRO A 129 -24.86 24.43 2.33
C PRO A 129 -25.58 23.21 1.76
N LEU A 130 -25.39 22.05 2.40
CA LEU A 130 -26.13 20.84 2.04
C LEU A 130 -27.63 21.17 2.02
N PRO A 131 -28.39 20.69 1.03
CA PRO A 131 -29.84 20.85 1.03
C PRO A 131 -30.37 20.36 2.37
N HIS A 132 -31.11 21.21 3.07
CA HIS A 132 -31.87 20.77 4.23
C HIS A 132 -32.90 19.75 3.72
N TYR A 133 -32.60 18.47 3.87
CA TYR A 133 -33.64 17.46 3.82
C TYR A 133 -34.65 17.83 4.90
N PRO A 134 -35.95 17.94 4.57
CA PRO A 134 -36.95 18.25 5.56
C PRO A 134 -36.81 17.22 6.69
N THR A 135 -36.54 17.71 7.89
CA THR A 135 -36.65 16.89 9.10
C THR A 135 -38.07 16.36 9.10
N HIS A 136 -38.21 15.04 9.01
CA HIS A 136 -39.51 14.39 9.16
C HIS A 136 -40.19 14.98 10.41
N PRO A 137 -41.45 15.42 10.31
CA PRO A 137 -42.16 15.93 11.47
C PRO A 137 -42.10 14.89 12.59
N ASN A 138 -41.66 15.34 13.77
CA ASN A 138 -41.80 14.61 15.01
C ASN A 138 -43.22 14.03 15.07
N TYR A 139 -43.37 12.71 14.98
CA TYR A 139 -44.58 12.03 15.39
C TYR A 139 -44.46 11.76 16.90
N PRO A 140 -45.18 12.48 17.76
CA PRO A 140 -45.20 12.16 19.18
C PRO A 140 -46.07 10.92 19.41
N GLY A 141 -45.42 9.82 19.79
CA GLY A 141 -45.90 8.79 20.72
C GLY A 141 -47.26 8.11 20.49
N SER A 142 -47.22 6.81 20.16
CA SER A 142 -48.09 5.79 20.75
C SER A 142 -47.41 4.41 20.67
N HIS A 143 -46.98 3.89 21.82
CA HIS A 143 -46.68 2.47 22.10
C HIS A 143 -47.99 1.63 22.05
N PRO A 144 -48.00 0.32 22.35
CA PRO A 144 -47.11 -0.79 21.99
C PRO A 144 -47.91 -1.91 21.26
N GLY A 145 -47.24 -2.73 20.46
CA GLY A 145 -47.91 -3.91 19.88
C GLY A 145 -46.96 -4.75 19.07
N HIS A 146 -46.34 -5.75 19.72
CA HIS A 146 -46.00 -6.97 18.99
C HIS A 146 -47.31 -7.53 18.40
N PRO A 147 -47.32 -7.90 17.12
CA PRO A 147 -47.47 -9.33 16.85
C PRO A 147 -46.60 -9.83 15.68
N HIS A 148 -46.00 -10.98 15.95
CA HIS A 148 -45.83 -12.13 15.07
C HIS A 148 -45.30 -11.93 13.64
N TYR A 149 -44.07 -12.42 13.43
CA TYR A 149 -43.65 -12.98 12.14
C TYR A 149 -44.61 -14.10 11.69
N PRO A 150 -44.90 -14.17 10.38
CA PRO A 150 -44.95 -15.44 9.71
C PRO A 150 -43.78 -15.58 8.73
N ARG A 151 -43.08 -16.69 8.92
CA ARG A 151 -42.12 -17.33 8.03
C ARG A 151 -42.84 -17.75 6.74
N ALA A 152 -42.32 -17.37 5.58
CA ALA A 152 -42.64 -18.00 4.29
C ALA A 152 -41.36 -18.11 3.44
N ILE A 153 -40.53 -19.14 3.66
CA ILE A 153 -40.37 -20.32 2.78
C ILE A 153 -40.47 -20.02 1.28
N GLY A 154 -39.38 -20.34 0.58
CA GLY A 154 -39.18 -20.10 -0.84
C GLY A 154 -40.16 -20.83 -1.75
N GLY A 155 -40.24 -20.31 -2.97
CA GLY A 155 -40.92 -20.92 -4.09
C GLY A 155 -40.09 -20.71 -5.34
N SER A 156 -39.24 -21.68 -5.66
CA SER A 156 -38.84 -21.94 -7.04
C SER A 156 -40.07 -22.38 -7.82
N VAL A 157 -40.28 -21.82 -9.01
CA VAL A 157 -41.09 -22.47 -10.05
C VAL A 157 -40.47 -22.14 -11.40
N GLY A 158 -40.01 -23.21 -12.06
CA GLY A 158 -39.66 -23.20 -13.46
C GLY A 158 -40.82 -23.69 -14.33
N VAL A 159 -40.73 -23.29 -15.60
CA VAL A 159 -41.15 -23.98 -16.84
C VAL A 159 -42.64 -24.31 -17.04
N MET A 160 -43.25 -23.65 -18.03
CA MET A 160 -43.72 -24.22 -19.31
C MET A 160 -44.72 -23.24 -19.96
N ILE A 161 -44.49 -22.90 -21.22
CA ILE A 161 -45.58 -22.57 -22.15
C ILE A 161 -45.25 -23.21 -23.50
N ALA A 162 -46.35 -23.68 -24.09
CA ALA A 162 -46.50 -24.66 -25.16
C ALA A 162 -45.95 -24.24 -26.53
#